data_AF-A0A7W1QN37-F1
#
_entry.id   AF-A0A7W1QN37-F1
#
_cell.length_a   1.000
_cell.length_b   1.000
_cell.length_c   1.000
_cell.angle_alpha   90.00
_cell.angle_beta   90.00
_cell.angle_gamma   90.00
#
_symmetry.space_group_name_H-M   'P 1'
#
loop_
_entity.id
_entity.type
_entity.pdbx_description
1 polymer ?
#
loop_
_entity_poly.entity_id
_entity_poly.type
_entity_poly.pdbx_seq_one_letter_code
_entity_poly.pdbx_strand_id
1 'polypeptide(L)' 'MTWDEVEKTSKKRDANLLVFRTDDTLQRVEKFGDLFAPMNELKQKLPKKWEL' A
#
# COMPACT_ATOMS: atom_id res chain seq x y z
N MET A 1 -0.79 1.69 3.72
CA MET A 1 -1.17 0.28 3.50
C MET A 1 0.10 -0.48 3.21
N THR A 2 0.39 -1.54 3.98
CA THR A 2 1.59 -2.35 3.78
C THR A 2 1.28 -3.60 2.96
N TRP A 3 2.32 -4.20 2.38
CA TRP A 3 2.15 -5.47 1.65
C TRP A 3 1.73 -6.63 2.55
N ASP A 4 2.18 -6.65 3.82
CA ASP A 4 1.76 -7.65 4.80
C ASP A 4 0.25 -7.57 5.09
N GLU A 5 -0.31 -6.35 5.15
CA GLU A 5 -1.76 -6.13 5.33
C GLU A 5 -2.55 -6.66 4.12
N VAL A 6 -2.04 -6.44 2.91
CA VAL A 6 -2.63 -6.93 1.66
C VAL A 6 -2.59 -8.46 1.62
N GLU A 7 -1.44 -9.07 1.93
CA GLU A 7 -1.29 -10.52 1.95
C GLU A 7 -2.24 -11.16 2.97
N LYS A 8 -2.33 -10.60 4.17
CA LYS A 8 -3.25 -11.06 5.22
C LYS A 8 -4.71 -10.97 4.78
N THR A 9 -5.10 -9.89 4.11
CA THR A 9 -6.45 -9.68 3.59
C THR A 9 -6.78 -10.72 2.53
N SER A 10 -5.85 -10.97 1.60
CA SER A 10 -6.00 -12.01 0.57
C SER A 10 -6.15 -13.40 1.17
N LYS A 11 -5.30 -13.78 2.13
CA LYS A 11 -5.36 -15.07 2.84
C LYS A 11 -6.69 -15.29 3.55
N LYS A 12 -7.27 -14.22 4.11
CA LYS A 12 -8.55 -14.25 4.82
C LYS A 12 -9.77 -14.10 3.91
N ARG A 13 -9.57 -13.75 2.63
CA ARG A 13 -10.65 -13.46 1.65
C ARG A 13 -11.68 -12.45 2.17
N ASP A 14 -11.22 -11.46 2.93
CA ASP A 14 -12.09 -10.45 3.54
C ASP A 14 -11.57 -9.05 3.22
N ALA A 15 -12.19 -8.41 2.24
CA ALA A 15 -11.83 -7.07 1.79
C ALA A 15 -12.08 -5.99 2.86
N ASN A 16 -12.95 -6.25 3.84
CA ASN A 16 -13.27 -5.27 4.89
C ASN A 16 -12.05 -4.97 5.79
N LEU A 17 -11.05 -5.85 5.80
CA LEU A 17 -9.80 -5.65 6.53
C LEU A 17 -8.95 -4.49 5.99
N LEU A 18 -9.24 -4.00 4.78
CA LEU A 18 -8.57 -2.84 4.15
C LEU A 18 -9.49 -1.61 4.05
N VAL A 19 -10.66 -1.65 4.69
CA VAL A 19 -11.53 -0.48 4.78
C VAL A 19 -11.16 0.28 6.04
N PHE A 20 -10.74 1.53 5.87
CA PHE A 20 -10.38 2.42 6.96
C PHE A 20 -11.39 3.57 7.01
N ARG A 21 -11.95 3.83 8.19
CA ARG A 21 -12.73 5.04 8.41
C ARG A 21 -11.80 6.25 8.59
N THR A 22 -12.37 7.44 8.63
CA THR A 22 -11.58 8.69 8.68
C THR A 22 -10.67 8.76 9.90
N ASP A 23 -11.18 8.34 11.06
CA ASP A 23 -10.46 8.25 12.33
C ASP A 23 -9.35 7.18 12.29
N ASP A 24 -9.64 6.00 11.74
CA ASP A 24 -8.63 4.96 11.53
C ASP A 24 -7.50 5.47 10.62
N THR A 25 -7.84 6.27 9.61
CA THR A 25 -6.88 6.84 8.67
C THR A 25 -5.89 7.78 9.37
N LEU A 26 -6.37 8.64 10.27
CA LEU A 26 -5.51 9.54 11.04
C LEU A 26 -4.55 8.76 11.96
N GLN A 27 -5.06 7.78 12.69
CA GLN A 27 -4.23 6.92 13.55
C GLN A 27 -3.15 6.18 12.76
N ARG A 28 -3.48 5.76 11.52
CA ARG A 28 -2.51 5.10 10.63
C ARG A 28 -1.41 6.04 10.18
N VAL A 29 -1.73 7.30 9.86
CA VAL A 29 -0.71 8.30 9.49
C VAL A 29 0.21 8.59 10.68
N GLU A 30 -0.32 8.71 11.89
CA GLU A 30 0.50 8.87 13.10
C GLU A 30 1.42 7.67 13.34
N LYS A 31 0.91 6.45 13.12
CA LYS A 31 1.66 5.20 13.35
C LYS A 31 2.74 4.93 12.30
N PHE A 32 2.44 5.16 11.04
CA PHE A 32 3.28 4.70 9.92
C PHE A 32 3.94 5.84 9.13
N GLY A 33 3.51 7.09 9.34
CA GLY A 33 3.94 8.22 8.54
C GLY A 33 3.49 8.11 7.08
N ASP A 34 4.20 8.82 6.20
CA ASP A 34 4.00 8.75 4.76
C ASP A 34 4.74 7.53 4.16
N LEU A 35 3.98 6.47 3.92
CA LEU A 35 4.49 5.24 3.30
C LEU A 35 4.92 5.42 1.84
N PHE A 36 4.51 6.51 1.17
CA PHE A 36 4.81 6.78 -0.23
C PHE A 36 5.92 7.82 -0.41
N ALA A 37 6.44 8.42 0.66
CA ALA A 37 7.56 9.35 0.60
C ALA A 37 8.75 8.84 -0.26
N PRO A 38 9.14 7.54 -0.23
CA PRO A 38 10.22 7.04 -1.08
C PRO A 38 9.93 7.09 -2.58
N MET A 39 8.66 7.15 -3.00
CA MET A 39 8.32 7.22 -4.43
C MET A 39 8.72 8.56 -5.07
N ASN A 40 8.81 9.64 -4.29
CA ASN A 40 9.23 10.94 -4.82
C ASN A 40 10.67 10.93 -5.36
N GLU A 41 11.50 10.03 -4.84
CA GLU A 41 12.91 9.90 -5.25
C GLU A 41 13.11 8.78 -6.28
N LEU A 42 12.13 7.88 -6.43
CA LEU A 42 12.24 6.70 -7.27
C LEU A 42 11.99 7.03 -8.75
N LYS A 43 13.06 7.01 -9.55
CA LYS A 43 12.98 7.10 -11.02
C LYS A 43 13.09 5.70 -11.65
N GLN A 44 12.01 5.24 -12.29
CA GLN A 44 11.98 3.95 -12.97
C GLN A 44 12.10 4.11 -14.49
N LYS A 45 12.92 3.27 -15.13
CA LYS A 45 13.02 3.19 -16.59
C LYS A 45 11.98 2.22 -17.12
N LEU A 46 11.28 2.62 -18.19
CA LEU A 46 10.35 1.72 -18.88
C LEU A 46 11.10 0.56 -19.56
N PRO A 47 10.52 -0.66 -19.58
CA PRO A 47 11.08 -1.77 -20.34
C PRO A 47 11.01 -1.48 -21.85
N LYS A 48 12.00 -1.97 -22.61
CA LYS A 48 12.12 -1.70 -24.06
C LYS A 48 11.02 -2.36 -24.91
N LYS A 49 10.44 -3.45 -24.41
CA LYS A 49 9.31 -4.18 -25.00
C LYS A 49 8.71 -5.05 -23.89
N TRP A 50 7.40 -5.12 -23.79
CA TRP A 50 6.73 -6.17 -23.01
C TRP A 50 6.87 -7.46 -23.82
N GLU A 51 7.66 -8.42 -23.35
CA GLU A 51 7.54 -9.80 -23.81
C GLU A 51 6.41 -10.43 -22.99
N LEU A 52 5.24 -10.54 -23.64
CA LEU A 52 4.05 -11.25 -23.14
C LEU A 52 4.09 -12.70 -23.61
#